data_AF-A0A7Y5LBZ6-F1
#
_entry.id   AF-A0A7Y5LBZ6-F1
#
_cell.length_a   1.000
_cell.length_b   1.000
_cell.length_c   1.000
_cell.angle_alpha   90.00
_cell.angle_beta   90.00
_cell.angle_gamma   90.00
#
_symmetry.space_group_name_H-M   'P 1'
#
loop_
_entity.id
_entity.type
_entity.pdbx_description
1 polymer ?
#
loop_
_entity_poly.entity_id
_entity_poly.type
_entity_poly.pdbx_seq_one_letter_code
_entity_poly.pdbx_strand_id
1 'polypeptide(L)'
;MFGLFNKKKSAKIQDTKIWRSQDEKFSGILSDVIAAQNSKIPVLIVAHFKTTFESIQKHLDAKALTGTALRSSIDLQRWMEGHYNLALAMSDVFAAITSGSAVQPMKAIVAEYYPVPSKDQMVANAVGNWPSPVLIYHEALDSALMKRFGAERILALAEKLGWEHGTSLNHLMITRSFENIQEKIQAKSRGDLSADSPEQWFDYNFSNV
;
A
#
# COMPACT_ATOMS: atom_id res chain seq x y z
N MET A 1 -34.93 -26.98 -5.00
CA MET A 1 -33.51 -26.96 -5.39
C MET A 1 -33.10 -25.51 -5.58
N PHE A 2 -32.36 -24.92 -4.62
CA PHE A 2 -31.76 -23.60 -4.77
C PHE A 2 -30.25 -23.75 -4.57
N GLY A 3 -29.52 -23.24 -5.56
CA GLY A 3 -28.11 -23.49 -5.79
C GLY A 3 -27.20 -22.92 -4.70
N LEU A 4 -26.16 -23.71 -4.44
CA LEU A 4 -24.99 -23.44 -3.62
C LEU A 4 -24.25 -22.19 -4.11
N PHE A 5 -24.42 -21.05 -3.46
CA PHE A 5 -23.39 -20.00 -3.47
C PHE A 5 -22.35 -20.33 -2.41
N ASN A 6 -21.48 -21.28 -2.73
CA ASN A 6 -20.25 -21.47 -2.00
C ASN A 6 -19.33 -20.28 -2.38
N LYS A 7 -19.41 -19.17 -1.65
CA LYS A 7 -18.39 -18.11 -1.72
C LYS A 7 -17.06 -18.80 -1.39
N LYS A 8 -16.26 -19.14 -2.42
CA LYS A 8 -14.86 -19.50 -2.24
C LYS A 8 -14.27 -18.46 -1.31
N LYS A 9 -13.76 -18.89 -0.14
CA LYS A 9 -12.93 -18.03 0.71
C LYS A 9 -11.84 -17.46 -0.19
N SER A 10 -11.94 -16.18 -0.53
CA SER A 10 -10.91 -15.46 -1.26
C SER A 10 -9.59 -15.76 -0.56
N ALA A 11 -8.60 -16.29 -1.29
CA ALA A 11 -7.24 -16.28 -0.80
C ALA A 11 -6.91 -14.84 -0.37
N LYS A 12 -6.18 -14.67 0.73
CA LYS A 12 -5.79 -13.33 1.18
C LYS A 12 -4.91 -12.71 0.09
N ILE A 13 -5.43 -11.66 -0.55
CA ILE A 13 -4.75 -10.94 -1.64
C ILE A 13 -3.68 -9.98 -1.06
N GLN A 14 -3.81 -9.65 0.23
CA GLN A 14 -3.06 -8.60 0.91
C GLN A 14 -2.10 -9.15 1.96
N ASP A 15 -0.82 -8.81 1.78
CA ASP A 15 0.23 -8.95 2.79
C ASP A 15 0.70 -7.58 3.28
N THR A 16 1.26 -7.53 4.49
CA THR A 16 1.76 -6.29 5.10
C THR A 16 3.18 -6.50 5.62
N LYS A 17 4.10 -5.64 5.19
CA LYS A 17 5.47 -5.57 5.68
C LYS A 17 5.64 -4.31 6.52
N ILE A 18 5.92 -4.47 7.81
CA ILE A 18 6.25 -3.36 8.70
C ILE A 18 7.77 -3.23 8.79
N TRP A 19 8.24 -2.00 8.81
CA TRP A 19 9.64 -1.58 8.91
C TRP A 19 9.83 -0.69 10.14
N ARG A 20 11.06 -0.64 10.67
CA ARG A 20 11.33 0.16 11.88
C ARG A 20 11.28 1.65 11.59
N SER A 21 11.74 2.06 10.42
CA SER A 21 11.80 3.46 9.99
C SER A 21 11.33 3.65 8.55
N GLN A 22 11.08 4.90 8.15
CA GLN A 22 10.79 5.27 6.76
C GLN A 22 11.91 4.84 5.81
N ASP A 23 13.18 5.01 6.19
CA ASP A 23 14.32 4.65 5.36
C ASP A 23 14.42 3.14 5.12
N GLU A 24 14.17 2.34 6.17
CA GLU A 24 14.08 0.89 6.05
C GLU A 24 12.89 0.49 5.15
N LYS A 25 11.75 1.16 5.29
CA LYS A 25 10.56 0.95 4.45
C LYS A 25 10.86 1.18 2.97
N PHE A 26 11.46 2.32 2.63
CA PHE A 26 11.80 2.63 1.24
C PHE A 26 12.82 1.64 0.69
N SER A 27 13.86 1.30 1.45
CA SER A 27 14.83 0.27 1.06
C SER A 27 14.17 -1.09 0.81
N GLY A 28 13.18 -1.45 1.63
CA GLY A 28 12.35 -2.63 1.46
C GLY A 28 11.50 -2.62 0.19
N ILE A 29 10.83 -1.50 -0.10
CA ILE A 29 10.06 -1.32 -1.34
C ILE A 29 10.96 -1.52 -2.57
N LEU A 30 12.14 -0.89 -2.60
CA LEU A 30 13.08 -1.03 -3.72
C LEU A 30 13.57 -2.47 -3.87
N SER A 31 13.80 -3.18 -2.76
CA SER A 31 14.20 -4.58 -2.77
C SER A 31 13.12 -5.47 -3.41
N ASP A 32 11.83 -5.24 -3.09
CA ASP A 32 10.71 -5.95 -3.71
C ASP A 32 10.53 -5.61 -5.19
N VAL A 33 10.81 -4.37 -5.60
CA VAL A 33 10.84 -3.93 -7.01
C VAL A 33 11.92 -4.70 -7.77
N ILE A 34 13.16 -4.73 -7.25
CA ILE A 34 14.28 -5.43 -7.88
C ILE A 34 13.98 -6.94 -8.00
N ALA A 35 13.46 -7.56 -6.94
CA ALA A 35 13.09 -8.98 -6.95
C ALA A 35 12.01 -9.29 -8.02
N ALA A 36 11.03 -8.41 -8.18
CA ALA A 36 10.00 -8.53 -9.20
C ALA A 36 10.56 -8.33 -10.62
N GLN A 37 11.44 -7.34 -10.82
CA GLN A 37 12.11 -7.13 -12.11
C GLN A 37 12.96 -8.33 -12.52
N ASN A 38 13.71 -8.93 -11.59
CA ASN A 38 14.47 -10.16 -11.84
C ASN A 38 13.56 -11.33 -12.26
N SER A 39 12.34 -11.36 -11.73
CA SER A 39 11.30 -12.35 -12.09
C SER A 39 10.46 -11.94 -13.31
N LYS A 40 10.76 -10.80 -13.95
CA LYS A 40 9.99 -10.20 -15.05
C LYS A 40 8.52 -9.95 -14.72
N ILE A 41 8.21 -9.66 -13.46
CA ILE A 41 6.86 -9.31 -12.99
C ILE A 41 6.74 -7.78 -12.96
N PRO A 42 5.79 -7.16 -13.68
CA PRO A 42 5.56 -5.72 -13.60
C PRO A 42 5.13 -5.30 -12.20
N VAL A 43 5.63 -4.15 -11.77
CA VAL A 43 5.32 -3.56 -10.47
C VAL A 43 4.68 -2.19 -10.64
N LEU A 44 3.54 -2.02 -9.96
CA LEU A 44 2.95 -0.71 -9.72
C LEU A 44 3.15 -0.36 -8.25
N ILE A 45 3.89 0.70 -7.99
CA ILE A 45 3.98 1.31 -6.66
C ILE A 45 2.86 2.34 -6.52
N VAL A 46 2.14 2.30 -5.41
CA VAL A 46 1.00 3.16 -5.12
C VAL A 46 1.30 3.96 -3.86
N ALA A 47 1.19 5.28 -3.94
CA ALA A 47 1.21 6.17 -2.80
C ALA A 47 -0.19 6.77 -2.58
N HIS A 48 -0.57 7.01 -1.32
CA HIS A 48 -1.82 7.71 -1.02
C HIS A 48 -1.60 9.22 -0.90
N PHE A 49 -0.40 9.62 -0.53
CA PHE A 49 -0.01 11.01 -0.31
C PHE A 49 1.09 11.46 -1.27
N LYS A 50 1.03 12.74 -1.65
CA LYS A 50 1.96 13.35 -2.59
C LYS A 50 3.40 13.33 -2.05
N THR A 51 3.60 13.60 -0.76
CA THR A 51 4.92 13.56 -0.13
C THR A 51 5.55 12.16 -0.21
N THR A 52 4.73 11.12 -0.08
CA THR A 52 5.18 9.72 -0.18
C THR A 52 5.50 9.35 -1.63
N PHE A 53 4.68 9.79 -2.60
CA PHE A 53 4.99 9.66 -4.03
C PHE A 53 6.35 10.28 -4.37
N GLU A 54 6.57 11.54 -3.98
CA GLU A 54 7.81 12.27 -4.25
C GLU A 54 9.03 11.61 -3.58
N SER A 55 8.84 11.10 -2.36
CA SER A 55 9.89 10.37 -1.64
C SER A 55 10.27 9.09 -2.36
N ILE A 56 9.31 8.30 -2.83
CA ILE A 56 9.59 7.06 -3.58
C ILE A 56 10.28 7.37 -4.90
N GLN A 57 9.80 8.39 -5.63
CA GLN A 57 10.42 8.81 -6.89
C GLN A 57 11.90 9.13 -6.68
N LYS A 58 12.23 9.91 -5.64
CA LYS A 58 13.62 10.24 -5.30
C LYS A 58 14.46 8.99 -5.00
N HIS A 59 13.90 8.01 -4.30
CA HIS A 59 14.59 6.75 -3.97
C HIS A 59 14.81 5.85 -5.20
N LEU A 60 13.83 5.81 -6.11
CA LEU A 60 13.95 5.14 -7.40
C LEU A 60 15.07 5.76 -8.25
N ASP A 61 15.07 7.08 -8.38
CA ASP A 61 16.07 7.84 -9.14
C ASP A 61 17.48 7.60 -8.59
N ALA A 62 17.63 7.63 -7.26
CA ALA A 62 18.91 7.38 -6.58
C ALA A 62 19.45 5.95 -6.81
N LYS A 63 18.60 4.98 -7.16
CA LYS A 63 18.99 3.61 -7.51
C LYS A 63 19.01 3.35 -9.01
N ALA A 64 18.83 4.38 -9.85
CA ALA A 64 18.68 4.26 -11.29
C ALA A 64 17.55 3.29 -11.72
N LEU A 65 16.53 3.12 -10.88
CA LEU A 65 15.34 2.34 -11.19
C LEU A 65 14.35 3.26 -11.91
N THR A 66 14.35 3.23 -13.23
CA THR A 66 13.47 4.09 -14.02
C THR A 66 12.05 3.52 -14.03
N GLY A 67 11.12 4.24 -13.39
CA GLY A 67 9.69 3.94 -13.40
C GLY A 67 8.87 5.01 -14.13
N THR A 68 7.73 4.62 -14.69
CA THR A 68 6.80 5.55 -15.33
C THR A 68 5.80 6.10 -14.31
N ALA A 69 5.74 7.43 -14.18
CA ALA A 69 4.71 8.06 -13.36
C ALA A 69 3.34 8.01 -14.08
N LEU A 70 2.36 7.35 -13.47
CA LEU A 70 0.99 7.29 -13.99
C LEU A 70 0.17 8.43 -13.40
N ARG A 71 -0.57 9.14 -14.24
CA ARG A 71 -1.34 10.34 -13.86
C ARG A 71 -2.84 10.19 -14.07
N SER A 72 -3.27 9.09 -14.67
CA SER A 72 -4.65 8.85 -15.05
C SER A 72 -4.98 7.36 -15.06
N SER A 73 -6.27 7.04 -15.09
CA SER A 73 -6.74 5.67 -15.33
C SER A 73 -6.32 5.14 -16.72
N ILE A 74 -6.14 6.04 -17.70
CA ILE A 74 -5.64 5.68 -19.04
C ILE A 74 -4.18 5.21 -18.96
N ASP A 75 -3.33 5.91 -18.19
CA ASP A 75 -1.94 5.49 -17.99
C ASP A 75 -1.88 4.13 -17.28
N LEU A 76 -2.76 3.91 -16.30
CA LEU A 76 -2.88 2.63 -15.61
C LEU A 76 -3.32 1.52 -16.56
N GLN A 77 -4.31 1.76 -17.42
CA GLN A 77 -4.70 0.78 -18.44
C GLN A 77 -3.53 0.44 -19.37
N ARG A 78 -2.78 1.43 -19.87
CA ARG A 78 -1.59 1.19 -20.71
C ARG A 78 -0.51 0.42 -19.95
N TRP A 79 -0.32 0.68 -18.67
CA TRP A 79 0.58 -0.14 -17.86
C TRP A 79 0.10 -1.60 -17.77
N MET A 80 -1.20 -1.82 -17.53
CA MET A 80 -1.82 -3.16 -17.46
C MET A 80 -1.78 -3.93 -18.80
N GLU A 81 -1.66 -3.22 -19.92
CA GLU A 81 -1.46 -3.76 -21.28
C GLU A 81 0.02 -4.15 -21.56
N GLY A 82 0.93 -3.91 -20.62
CA GLY A 82 2.34 -4.35 -20.71
C GLY A 82 3.30 -3.33 -21.33
N HIS A 83 2.92 -2.06 -21.45
CA HIS A 83 3.80 -1.02 -22.03
C HIS A 83 5.00 -0.67 -21.14
N TYR A 84 4.91 -0.91 -19.82
CA TYR A 84 6.00 -0.64 -18.87
C TYR A 84 6.08 -1.70 -17.77
N ASN A 85 7.29 -1.94 -17.25
CA ASN A 85 7.52 -2.95 -16.20
C ASN A 85 7.56 -2.36 -14.78
N LEU A 86 7.76 -1.05 -14.64
CA LEU A 86 7.74 -0.37 -13.36
C LEU A 86 6.98 0.93 -13.50
N ALA A 87 5.99 1.13 -12.64
CA ALA A 87 5.19 2.33 -12.59
C ALA A 87 5.02 2.82 -11.15
N LEU A 88 4.81 4.13 -11.00
CA LEU A 88 4.51 4.80 -9.74
C LEU A 88 3.27 5.67 -9.93
N ALA A 89 2.31 5.55 -9.02
CA ALA A 89 1.05 6.29 -9.11
C ALA A 89 0.55 6.76 -7.74
N MET A 90 -0.25 7.82 -7.77
CA MET A 90 -1.14 8.15 -6.66
C MET A 90 -2.36 7.23 -6.69
N SER A 91 -2.93 6.90 -5.53
CA SER A 91 -4.06 5.95 -5.44
C SER A 91 -5.34 6.38 -6.18
N ASP A 92 -5.48 7.66 -6.52
CA ASP A 92 -6.62 8.21 -7.26
C ASP A 92 -6.70 7.72 -8.71
N VAL A 93 -5.60 7.22 -9.31
CA VAL A 93 -5.64 6.60 -10.65
C VAL A 93 -6.60 5.42 -10.74
N PHE A 94 -6.95 4.81 -9.60
CA PHE A 94 -7.90 3.71 -9.52
C PHE A 94 -9.37 4.17 -9.49
N ALA A 95 -9.67 5.45 -9.24
CA ALA A 95 -11.04 5.92 -9.01
C ALA A 95 -11.98 5.72 -10.22
N ALA A 96 -11.43 5.75 -11.43
CA ALA A 96 -12.19 5.63 -12.68
C ALA A 96 -12.07 4.24 -13.33
N ILE A 97 -11.47 3.24 -12.66
CA ILE A 97 -11.37 1.89 -13.22
C ILE A 97 -12.68 1.15 -13.01
N THR A 98 -13.45 1.03 -14.08
CA THR A 98 -14.68 0.24 -14.13
C THR A 98 -14.44 -1.17 -14.65
N SER A 99 -13.39 -1.34 -15.47
CA SER A 99 -13.05 -2.60 -16.14
C SER A 99 -11.62 -2.50 -16.71
N GLY A 100 -10.93 -3.64 -16.77
CA GLY A 100 -9.57 -3.72 -17.27
C GLY A 100 -8.93 -5.01 -16.78
N SER A 101 -8.60 -5.91 -17.69
CA SER A 101 -7.91 -7.15 -17.35
C SER A 101 -6.44 -6.95 -17.64
N ALA A 102 -5.60 -7.17 -16.64
CA ALA A 102 -4.17 -7.28 -16.90
C ALA A 102 -3.92 -8.39 -17.92
N VAL A 103 -2.96 -8.17 -18.81
CA VAL A 103 -2.57 -9.19 -19.79
C VAL A 103 -1.64 -10.26 -19.20
N GLN A 104 -1.07 -9.99 -18.02
CA GLN A 104 -0.12 -10.86 -17.33
C GLN A 104 -0.22 -10.74 -15.79
N PRO A 105 0.38 -11.67 -15.02
CA PRO A 105 0.54 -11.50 -13.57
C PRO A 105 1.34 -10.23 -13.26
N MET A 106 0.86 -9.44 -12.30
CA MET A 106 1.48 -8.18 -11.88
C MET A 106 1.43 -8.03 -10.36
N LYS A 107 2.24 -7.12 -9.83
CA LYS A 107 2.33 -6.84 -8.40
C LYS A 107 2.00 -5.38 -8.12
N ALA A 108 1.13 -5.14 -7.14
CA ALA A 108 0.92 -3.83 -6.54
C ALA A 108 1.65 -3.74 -5.20
N ILE A 109 2.39 -2.66 -5.00
CA ILE A 109 3.04 -2.31 -3.73
C ILE A 109 2.45 -0.99 -3.25
N VAL A 110 1.75 -0.99 -2.13
CA VAL A 110 1.27 0.24 -1.49
C VAL A 110 2.28 0.70 -0.46
N ALA A 111 2.70 1.96 -0.53
CA ALA A 111 3.84 2.46 0.21
C ALA A 111 3.52 3.00 1.62
N GLU A 112 2.25 3.05 1.97
CA GLU A 112 1.72 3.48 3.27
C GLU A 112 0.25 3.03 3.38
N TYR A 113 -0.28 2.95 4.59
CA TYR A 113 -1.72 2.84 4.80
C TYR A 113 -2.37 4.22 4.75
N TYR A 114 -3.55 4.33 4.14
CA TYR A 114 -4.35 5.54 4.32
C TYR A 114 -4.96 5.60 5.75
N PRO A 115 -5.20 6.78 6.34
CA PRO A 115 -5.73 6.86 7.71
C PRO A 115 -7.10 6.22 7.91
N VAL A 116 -7.96 6.22 6.88
CA VAL A 116 -9.29 5.60 6.91
C VAL A 116 -9.41 4.47 5.86
N PRO A 117 -10.31 3.49 6.04
CA PRO A 117 -10.31 2.28 5.21
C PRO A 117 -10.63 2.50 3.72
N SER A 118 -11.34 3.58 3.37
CA SER A 118 -11.96 3.79 2.05
C SER A 118 -10.96 3.74 0.89
N LYS A 119 -9.82 4.43 1.01
CA LYS A 119 -8.82 4.48 -0.08
C LYS A 119 -8.06 3.16 -0.24
N ASP A 120 -7.74 2.48 0.85
CA ASP A 120 -7.09 1.16 0.79
C ASP A 120 -8.04 0.11 0.20
N GLN A 121 -9.33 0.18 0.55
CA GLN A 121 -10.36 -0.67 -0.04
C GLN A 121 -10.52 -0.41 -1.54
N MET A 122 -10.45 0.85 -2.00
CA MET A 122 -10.45 1.18 -3.43
C MET A 122 -9.28 0.51 -4.16
N VAL A 123 -8.06 0.62 -3.63
CA VAL A 123 -6.88 -0.04 -4.21
C VAL A 123 -7.04 -1.57 -4.18
N ALA A 124 -7.45 -2.14 -3.05
CA ALA A 124 -7.62 -3.59 -2.90
C ALA A 124 -8.69 -4.16 -3.84
N ASN A 125 -9.80 -3.46 -4.03
CA ASN A 125 -10.85 -3.86 -4.95
C ASN A 125 -10.36 -3.81 -6.41
N ALA A 126 -9.63 -2.76 -6.79
CA ALA A 126 -9.07 -2.65 -8.14
C ALA A 126 -8.05 -3.75 -8.42
N VAL A 127 -7.11 -3.98 -7.49
CA VAL A 127 -6.09 -5.03 -7.62
C VAL A 127 -6.70 -6.43 -7.55
N GLY A 128 -7.75 -6.63 -6.75
CA GLY A 128 -8.42 -7.93 -6.61
C GLY A 128 -9.05 -8.45 -7.89
N ASN A 129 -9.28 -7.58 -8.89
CA ASN A 129 -9.76 -7.94 -10.21
C ASN A 129 -8.64 -8.34 -11.19
N TRP A 130 -7.37 -8.25 -10.78
CA TRP A 130 -6.25 -8.65 -11.63
C TRP A 130 -6.09 -10.19 -11.68
N PRO A 131 -5.55 -10.74 -12.77
CA PRO A 131 -5.13 -12.15 -12.83
C PRO A 131 -4.04 -12.42 -11.78
N SER A 132 -4.28 -13.40 -10.89
CA SER A 132 -3.35 -13.77 -9.81
C SER A 132 -2.89 -12.55 -8.99
N PRO A 133 -3.82 -11.88 -8.28
CA PRO A 133 -3.56 -10.58 -7.70
C PRO A 133 -2.56 -10.68 -6.54
N VAL A 134 -1.54 -9.81 -6.55
CA VAL A 134 -0.54 -9.69 -5.48
C VAL A 134 -0.55 -8.24 -4.99
N LEU A 135 -0.96 -8.04 -3.74
CA LEU A 135 -1.02 -6.72 -3.09
C LEU A 135 -0.18 -6.74 -1.81
N ILE A 136 0.85 -5.90 -1.76
CA ILE A 136 1.74 -5.81 -0.59
C ILE A 136 1.73 -4.39 -0.07
N TYR A 137 1.37 -4.22 1.20
CA TYR A 137 1.50 -2.93 1.89
C TYR A 137 2.84 -2.86 2.61
N HIS A 138 3.48 -1.70 2.54
CA HIS A 138 4.65 -1.35 3.33
C HIS A 138 4.28 -0.24 4.29
N GLU A 139 4.66 -0.39 5.55
CA GLU A 139 4.44 0.64 6.57
C GLU A 139 5.65 0.74 7.49
N ALA A 140 5.87 1.91 8.07
CA ALA A 140 6.94 2.13 9.04
C ALA A 140 6.37 2.44 10.43
N LEU A 141 7.02 1.96 11.48
CA LEU A 141 6.61 2.24 12.86
C LEU A 141 6.69 3.73 13.23
N ASP A 142 7.58 4.47 12.58
CA ASP A 142 7.78 5.90 12.78
C ASP A 142 6.87 6.77 11.89
N SER A 143 5.93 6.18 11.15
CA SER A 143 4.96 6.92 10.34
C SER A 143 3.96 7.70 11.19
N ALA A 144 3.31 8.70 10.60
CA ALA A 144 2.29 9.50 11.28
C ALA A 144 1.15 8.64 11.84
N LEU A 145 0.69 7.65 11.07
CA LEU A 145 -0.37 6.75 11.47
C LEU A 145 0.04 5.92 12.70
N MET A 146 1.23 5.34 12.66
CA MET A 146 1.73 4.46 13.72
C MET A 146 2.04 5.23 15.01
N LYS A 147 2.63 6.42 14.90
CA LYS A 147 2.90 7.31 16.03
C LYS A 147 1.63 7.74 16.78
N ARG A 148 0.51 7.93 16.06
CA ARG A 148 -0.74 8.42 16.67
C ARG A 148 -1.66 7.30 17.17
N PHE A 149 -1.71 6.13 16.51
CA PHE A 149 -2.80 5.17 16.75
C PHE A 149 -2.40 3.71 17.01
N GLY A 150 -1.13 3.35 17.03
CA GLY A 150 -0.80 2.05 17.62
C GLY A 150 0.48 1.40 17.13
N ALA A 151 1.60 1.86 17.66
CA ALA A 151 2.82 1.06 17.64
C ALA A 151 2.83 -0.03 18.73
N GLU A 152 2.15 0.15 19.88
CA GLU A 152 2.36 -0.71 21.07
C GLU A 152 2.21 -2.22 20.83
N ARG A 153 1.13 -2.66 20.17
CA ARG A 153 0.92 -4.10 19.93
C ARG A 153 1.90 -4.67 18.92
N ILE A 154 2.27 -3.87 17.93
CA ILE A 154 3.22 -4.28 16.89
C ILE A 154 4.65 -4.24 17.46
N LEU A 155 4.99 -3.26 18.30
CA LEU A 155 6.24 -3.16 19.04
C LEU A 155 6.39 -4.33 20.02
N ALA A 156 5.35 -4.64 20.80
CA ALA A 156 5.38 -5.80 21.70
C ALA A 156 5.54 -7.12 20.93
N LEU A 157 4.97 -7.23 19.72
CA LEU A 157 5.20 -8.38 18.84
C LEU A 157 6.64 -8.39 18.32
N ALA A 158 7.16 -7.24 17.90
CA ALA A 158 8.52 -7.08 17.41
C ALA A 158 9.58 -7.46 18.46
N GLU A 159 9.42 -6.99 19.69
CA GLU A 159 10.30 -7.30 20.82
C GLU A 159 10.33 -8.80 21.09
N LYS A 160 9.16 -9.44 21.12
CA LYS A 160 9.04 -10.90 21.35
C LYS A 160 9.68 -11.73 20.25
N LEU A 161 9.66 -11.23 19.01
CA LEU A 161 10.23 -11.92 17.85
C LEU A 161 11.73 -11.63 17.65
N GLY A 162 12.33 -10.75 18.47
CA GLY A 162 13.72 -10.36 18.30
C GLY A 162 13.96 -9.65 16.97
N TRP A 163 13.04 -8.75 16.57
CA TRP A 163 13.08 -8.09 15.26
C TRP A 163 14.48 -7.53 14.95
N GLU A 164 15.07 -7.89 13.82
CA GLU A 164 16.40 -7.41 13.40
C GLU A 164 16.32 -6.17 12.50
N HIS A 165 17.36 -5.33 12.53
CA HIS A 165 17.48 -4.20 11.62
C HIS A 165 17.47 -4.64 10.14
N GLY A 166 16.76 -3.88 9.30
CA GLY A 166 16.70 -4.15 7.85
C GLY A 166 15.83 -5.34 7.46
N THR A 167 15.15 -5.98 8.41
CA THR A 167 14.15 -7.03 8.13
C THR A 167 12.74 -6.46 8.27
N SER A 168 11.78 -6.96 7.49
CA SER A 168 10.38 -6.60 7.69
C SER A 168 9.68 -7.59 8.62
N LEU A 169 8.77 -7.11 9.48
CA LEU A 169 7.79 -7.98 10.12
C LEU A 169 6.59 -8.20 9.20
N ASN A 170 6.28 -9.45 8.90
CA ASN A 170 5.08 -9.86 8.15
C ASN A 170 4.38 -10.99 8.89
N HIS A 171 3.15 -10.75 9.35
CA HIS A 171 2.32 -11.74 10.04
C HIS A 171 0.83 -11.43 9.86
N LEU A 172 -0.04 -12.44 9.83
CA LEU A 172 -1.49 -12.24 9.63
C LEU A 172 -2.15 -11.32 10.67
N MET A 173 -1.61 -11.28 11.90
CA MET A 173 -2.10 -10.39 12.96
C MET A 173 -1.77 -8.91 12.70
N ILE A 174 -0.74 -8.62 11.92
CA ILE A 174 -0.35 -7.27 11.56
C ILE A 174 -1.41 -6.63 10.67
N THR A 175 -1.78 -7.27 9.56
CA THR A 175 -2.78 -6.74 8.62
C THR A 175 -4.11 -6.44 9.33
N ARG A 176 -4.56 -7.35 10.19
CA ARG A 176 -5.76 -7.14 11.03
C ARG A 176 -5.60 -5.98 12.02
N SER A 177 -4.39 -5.69 12.47
CA SER A 177 -4.14 -4.57 13.38
C SER A 177 -4.35 -3.25 12.65
N PHE A 178 -3.93 -3.15 11.38
CA PHE A 178 -4.16 -1.97 10.55
C PHE A 178 -5.65 -1.73 10.26
N GLU A 179 -6.41 -2.77 9.90
CA GLU A 179 -7.86 -2.67 9.70
C GLU A 179 -8.55 -2.06 10.94
N ASN A 180 -8.23 -2.59 12.13
CA ASN A 180 -8.76 -2.07 13.39
C ASN A 180 -8.30 -0.63 13.72
N ILE A 181 -7.07 -0.27 13.34
CA ILE A 181 -6.54 1.09 13.52
C ILE A 181 -7.32 2.07 12.64
N GLN A 182 -7.51 1.75 11.36
CA GLN A 182 -8.24 2.60 10.41
C GLN A 182 -9.70 2.77 10.82
N GLU A 183 -10.38 1.72 11.30
CA GLU A 183 -11.74 1.82 11.83
C GLU A 183 -11.81 2.77 13.04
N LYS A 184 -10.83 2.69 13.96
CA LYS A 184 -10.74 3.61 15.10
C LYS A 184 -10.47 5.05 14.67
N ILE A 185 -9.61 5.25 13.67
CA ILE A 185 -9.31 6.56 13.12
C ILE A 185 -10.58 7.13 12.48
N GLN A 186 -11.26 6.36 11.63
CA GLN A 186 -12.50 6.77 10.96
C GLN A 186 -13.57 7.19 11.98
N ALA A 187 -13.78 6.39 13.04
CA ALA A 187 -14.77 6.68 14.08
C ALA A 187 -14.47 7.97 14.88
N LYS A 188 -13.22 8.43 14.91
CA LYS A 188 -12.79 9.63 15.65
C LYS A 188 -12.52 10.85 14.75
N SER A 189 -12.35 10.62 13.45
CA SER A 189 -12.10 11.67 12.46
C SER A 189 -13.34 12.55 12.26
N ARG A 190 -13.13 13.84 11.99
CA ARG A 190 -14.21 14.78 11.63
C ARG A 190 -14.64 14.66 10.16
N GLY A 191 -13.85 13.98 9.34
CA GLY A 191 -14.02 13.86 7.91
C GLY A 191 -12.79 13.22 7.25
N ASP A 192 -12.73 13.34 5.94
CA ASP A 192 -11.61 12.90 5.09
C ASP A 192 -11.22 14.03 4.12
N LEU A 193 -10.85 15.18 4.69
CA LEU A 193 -10.31 16.31 3.94
C LEU A 193 -8.98 15.92 3.29
N SER A 194 -8.86 16.26 2.00
CA SER A 194 -7.66 16.00 1.22
C SER A 194 -6.43 16.69 1.83
N ALA A 195 -5.29 16.00 1.77
CA ALA A 195 -4.01 16.48 2.28
C ALA A 195 -2.88 15.92 1.41
N ASP A 196 -1.75 16.63 1.38
CA ASP A 196 -0.56 16.25 0.62
C ASP A 196 0.31 15.24 1.38
N SER A 197 0.17 15.15 2.72
CA SER A 197 0.92 14.23 3.58
C SER A 197 0.03 13.56 4.64
N PRO A 198 0.46 12.40 5.20
CA PRO A 198 -0.22 11.76 6.33
C PRO A 198 -0.35 12.69 7.55
N GLU A 199 0.70 13.42 7.90
CA GLU A 199 0.72 14.35 9.03
C GLU A 199 -0.33 15.43 8.87
N GLN A 200 -0.35 16.07 7.70
CA GLN A 200 -1.32 17.11 7.36
C GLN A 200 -2.75 16.57 7.34
N TRP A 201 -2.95 15.31 6.89
CA TRP A 201 -4.26 14.67 6.97
C TRP A 201 -4.75 14.59 8.40
N PHE A 202 -3.89 14.17 9.34
CA PHE A 202 -4.28 14.13 10.76
C PHE A 202 -4.55 15.54 11.30
N ASP A 203 -3.76 16.54 10.94
CA ASP A 203 -3.97 17.92 11.41
C ASP A 203 -5.31 18.52 10.91
N TYR A 204 -5.76 18.13 9.71
CA TYR A 204 -7.04 18.57 9.16
C TYR A 204 -8.24 17.79 9.69
N ASN A 205 -8.05 16.50 9.96
CA ASN A 205 -9.17 15.58 10.23
C ASN A 205 -9.30 15.16 11.69
N PHE A 206 -8.33 15.49 12.55
CA PHE A 206 -8.38 15.28 14.00
C PHE A 206 -8.35 16.61 14.76
N SER A 207 -9.09 16.66 15.86
CA SER A 207 -8.92 17.74 16.84
C SER A 207 -7.61 17.50 17.60
N ASN A 208 -6.79 18.53 17.79
CA ASN A 208 -5.84 18.54 18.90
C ASN A 208 -6.68 18.47 20.19
N VAL A 209 -6.79 17.29 20.79
CA VAL A 209 -7.31 17.13 22.15
C VAL A 209 -6.12 17.12 23.09
#